data_AF-A0A3R9S4S8-F1
#
_entry.id   AF-A0A3R9S4S8-F1
#
_cell.length_a   1.000
_cell.length_b   1.000
_cell.length_c   1.000
_cell.angle_alpha   90.00
_cell.angle_beta   90.00
_cell.angle_gamma   90.00
#
_symmetry.space_group_name_H-M   'P 1'
#
loop_
_entity.id
_entity.type
_entity.pdbx_description
1 polymer ?
#
loop_
_entity_poly.entity_id
_entity_poly.type
_entity_poly.pdbx_seq_one_letter_code
_entity_poly.pdbx_strand_id
1 'polypeptide(L)'
;MSEELLINVTPMECRVALIENGTVNELYVERTVKRGLVGNIYKGKVVRVLPGMQAAFVDIGLSRTAFLHINDMVWPRSQPTPNVFELLHPGQILTVQVMKDMLGTKGARLSTDLSIPSRYLVLMPYGNHIGVSQRIESEEERDRLRNIIESIQAEHNLPGSVIVRTAAEGVDEAEIAQDMCYLSKLWEYIQRKQVDVAVPSLIFEELPLPQRIIRDLASEETAKIYVDSREI
;
A
#
# COMPACT_ATOMS: atom_id res chain seq x y z
N MET A 1 -3.19 -4.74 -28.59
CA MET A 1 -1.91 -5.49 -28.56
C MET A 1 -2.09 -6.60 -27.54
N SER A 2 -1.49 -7.78 -27.69
CA SER A 2 -1.69 -8.84 -26.69
C SER A 2 -0.62 -8.74 -25.61
N GLU A 3 -1.01 -8.28 -24.43
CA GLU A 3 -0.18 -8.39 -23.24
C GLU A 3 -0.33 -9.79 -22.64
N GLU A 4 0.79 -10.40 -22.26
CA GLU A 4 0.79 -11.68 -21.54
C GLU A 4 1.61 -11.55 -20.25
N LEU A 5 1.10 -12.14 -19.16
CA LEU A 5 1.85 -12.26 -17.91
C LEU A 5 2.34 -13.70 -17.77
N LEU A 6 3.65 -13.87 -17.59
CA LEU A 6 4.27 -15.17 -17.32
C LEU A 6 4.71 -15.21 -15.85
N ILE A 7 4.08 -16.07 -15.06
CA ILE A 7 4.36 -16.28 -13.64
C ILE A 7 5.08 -17.62 -13.49
N ASN A 8 6.36 -17.55 -13.12
CA ASN A 8 7.17 -18.70 -12.78
C ASN A 8 7.37 -18.78 -11.27
N VAL A 9 7.03 -19.92 -10.67
CA VAL A 9 7.17 -20.14 -9.23
C VAL A 9 8.15 -21.28 -8.99
N THR A 10 9.19 -21.00 -8.21
CA THR A 10 10.11 -22.00 -7.71
C THR A 10 10.17 -21.93 -6.18
N PRO A 11 10.68 -22.97 -5.49
CA PRO A 11 10.78 -22.93 -4.02
C PRO A 11 11.60 -21.73 -3.48
N MET A 12 12.59 -21.25 -4.25
CA MET A 12 13.52 -20.20 -3.80
C MET A 12 13.13 -18.79 -4.25
N GLU A 13 12.43 -18.68 -5.38
CA GLU A 13 12.01 -17.40 -5.93
C GLU A 13 10.77 -17.51 -6.81
N CYS A 14 10.02 -16.41 -6.85
CA CYS A 14 8.96 -16.16 -7.80
C CYS A 14 9.43 -15.12 -8.81
N ARG A 15 9.11 -15.34 -10.09
CA ARG A 15 9.43 -14.44 -11.19
C ARG A 15 8.17 -14.14 -11.97
N VAL A 16 7.97 -12.88 -12.33
CA VAL A 16 6.85 -12.46 -13.19
C VAL A 16 7.40 -11.62 -14.32
N ALA A 17 7.10 -12.00 -15.57
CA ALA A 17 7.47 -11.23 -16.75
C ALA A 17 6.21 -10.69 -17.43
N LEU A 18 6.24 -9.40 -17.77
CA LEU A 18 5.26 -8.77 -18.66
C LEU A 18 5.80 -8.87 -20.08
N ILE A 19 5.05 -9.57 -20.94
CA ILE A 19 5.37 -9.76 -22.35
C ILE A 19 4.46 -8.89 -23.19
N GLU A 20 5.06 -8.08 -24.05
CA GLU A 20 4.37 -7.27 -25.04
C GLU A 20 4.90 -7.63 -26.42
N ASN A 21 4.00 -8.03 -27.32
CA ASN A 21 4.35 -8.37 -28.71
C ASN A 21 5.50 -9.41 -28.80
N GLY A 22 5.49 -10.40 -27.89
CA GLY A 22 6.50 -11.47 -27.83
C GLY A 22 7.86 -11.06 -27.25
N THR A 23 8.00 -9.83 -26.73
CA THR A 23 9.22 -9.33 -26.10
C THR A 23 9.00 -9.08 -24.62
N VAL A 24 10.00 -9.37 -23.77
CA VAL A 24 9.95 -9.03 -22.34
C VAL A 24 10.05 -7.52 -22.20
N ASN A 25 8.99 -6.89 -21.71
CA ASN A 25 9.00 -5.46 -21.39
C ASN A 25 9.52 -5.23 -19.96
N GLU A 26 8.98 -5.99 -18.99
CA GLU A 26 9.36 -5.88 -17.58
C GLU A 26 9.59 -7.25 -16.94
N LEU A 27 10.51 -7.31 -15.97
CA LEU A 27 10.80 -8.52 -15.18
C LEU A 27 10.84 -8.21 -13.68
N TYR A 28 10.00 -8.91 -12.94
CA TYR A 28 9.91 -8.84 -11.49
C TYR A 28 10.42 -10.13 -10.86
N VAL A 29 11.24 -10.02 -9.82
CA VAL A 29 11.81 -11.18 -9.12
C VAL A 29 11.70 -10.97 -7.61
N GLU A 30 11.07 -11.92 -6.92
CA GLU A 30 10.95 -11.94 -5.46
C GLU A 30 11.49 -13.26 -4.92
N ARG A 31 12.52 -13.18 -4.07
CA ARG A 31 13.15 -14.36 -3.46
C ARG A 31 12.55 -14.65 -2.10
N THR A 32 12.31 -15.91 -1.78
CA THR A 32 11.72 -16.35 -0.50
C THR A 32 12.54 -15.84 0.71
N VAL A 33 13.87 -15.81 0.59
CA VAL A 33 14.79 -15.36 1.65
C VAL A 33 14.80 -13.83 1.83
N LYS A 34 14.29 -13.07 0.86
CA LYS A 34 14.29 -11.61 0.86
C LYS A 34 13.01 -11.06 0.23
N ARG A 35 11.87 -11.45 0.80
CA ARG A 35 10.58 -10.83 0.44
C ARG A 35 10.62 -9.35 0.81
N GLY A 36 10.09 -8.53 -0.09
CA GLY A 36 9.93 -7.11 0.19
C GLY A 36 8.97 -6.91 1.36
N LEU A 37 9.27 -5.93 2.19
CA LEU A 37 8.43 -5.53 3.33
C LEU A 37 7.55 -4.33 2.97
N VAL A 38 7.78 -3.70 1.81
CA VAL A 38 7.02 -2.55 1.34
C VAL A 38 5.53 -2.87 1.31
N GLY A 39 4.72 -2.00 1.89
CA GLY A 39 3.28 -2.18 2.03
C GLY A 39 2.86 -2.80 3.37
N ASN A 40 3.74 -3.57 4.03
CA ASN A 40 3.43 -4.19 5.31
C ASN A 40 3.16 -3.15 6.40
N ILE A 41 2.20 -3.44 7.27
CA ILE A 41 1.81 -2.60 8.41
C ILE A 41 2.22 -3.31 9.69
N TYR A 42 2.88 -2.59 10.58
CA TYR A 42 3.40 -3.07 11.87
C TYR A 42 2.89 -2.22 13.02
N LYS A 43 2.71 -2.87 14.18
CA LYS A 43 2.63 -2.20 15.48
C LYS A 43 4.05 -2.07 16.02
N GLY A 44 4.56 -0.84 16.07
CA GLY A 44 5.93 -0.54 16.45
C GLY A 44 6.04 0.24 17.76
N LYS A 45 7.25 0.29 18.30
CA LYS A 45 7.60 1.06 19.50
C LYS A 45 8.75 2.04 19.20
N VAL A 46 8.58 3.31 19.53
CA VAL A 46 9.66 4.30 19.42
C VAL A 46 10.79 3.91 20.37
N VAL A 47 11.98 3.69 19.82
CA VAL A 47 13.19 3.40 20.60
C VAL A 47 13.89 4.71 20.96
N ARG A 48 14.01 5.61 19.99
CA ARG A 48 14.74 6.88 20.17
C ARG A 48 14.23 7.94 19.21
N VAL A 49 14.17 9.18 19.67
CA VAL A 49 13.86 10.36 18.86
C VAL A 49 15.15 11.11 18.54
N LEU A 50 15.27 11.62 17.32
CA LEU A 50 16.43 12.35 16.79
C LEU A 50 16.00 13.76 16.34
N PRO A 51 16.04 14.76 17.24
CA PRO A 51 15.62 16.13 16.91
C PRO A 51 16.37 16.75 15.73
N GLY A 52 17.69 16.53 15.65
CA GLY A 52 18.53 17.05 14.56
C GLY A 52 18.20 16.49 13.17
N MET A 53 17.47 15.37 13.09
CA MET A 53 17.02 14.76 11.84
C MET A 53 15.50 14.80 11.66
N GLN A 54 14.77 15.42 12.59
CA GLN A 54 13.30 15.44 12.64
C GLN A 54 12.69 14.04 12.42
N ALA A 55 13.25 13.05 13.11
CA ALA A 55 12.92 11.63 12.90
C ALA A 55 13.00 10.80 14.19
N ALA A 56 12.53 9.56 14.12
CA ALA A 56 12.62 8.58 15.19
C ALA A 56 13.01 7.20 14.66
N PHE A 57 13.70 6.44 15.51
CA PHE A 57 13.89 5.01 15.33
C PHE A 57 12.75 4.24 15.99
N VAL A 58 12.14 3.34 15.23
CA VAL A 58 11.00 2.53 15.65
C VAL A 58 11.39 1.06 15.56
N ASP A 59 11.20 0.33 16.65
CA ASP A 59 11.28 -1.13 16.65
C ASP A 59 9.96 -1.70 16.13
N ILE A 60 10.05 -2.49 15.06
CA ILE A 60 8.93 -3.20 14.43
C ILE A 60 9.13 -4.72 14.43
N GLY A 61 10.07 -5.22 15.24
CA GLY A 61 10.34 -6.66 15.38
C GLY A 61 11.25 -7.24 14.30
N LEU A 62 11.91 -6.37 13.53
CA LEU A 62 12.90 -6.76 12.51
C LEU A 62 14.32 -6.69 13.07
N SER A 63 15.29 -7.22 12.31
CA SER A 63 16.69 -7.26 12.72
C SER A 63 17.37 -5.89 12.88
N ARG A 64 16.74 -4.82 12.40
CA ARG A 64 17.19 -3.43 12.57
C ARG A 64 16.00 -2.54 12.89
N THR A 65 16.22 -1.52 13.72
CA THR A 65 15.23 -0.45 13.94
C THR A 65 14.97 0.30 12.65
N ALA A 66 13.69 0.50 12.34
CA ALA A 66 13.23 1.24 11.20
C ALA A 66 13.21 2.74 11.48
N PHE A 67 13.16 3.55 10.43
CA PHE A 67 13.29 5.01 10.47
C PHE A 67 11.97 5.67 10.07
N LEU A 68 11.43 6.53 10.94
CA LEU A 68 10.23 7.32 10.70
C LEU A 68 10.59 8.81 10.70
N HIS A 69 10.36 9.50 9.59
CA HIS A 69 10.57 10.95 9.48
C HIS A 69 9.26 11.70 9.71
N ILE A 70 9.32 12.92 10.26
CA ILE A 70 8.11 13.71 10.56
C ILE A 70 7.22 13.98 9.35
N ASN A 71 7.81 14.16 8.17
CA ASN A 71 7.06 14.35 6.92
C ASN A 71 6.27 13.11 6.48
N ASP A 72 6.62 11.93 6.98
CA ASP A 72 5.90 10.68 6.73
C ASP A 72 4.89 10.39 7.86
N MET A 73 4.64 11.35 8.75
CA MET A 73 3.65 11.23 9.82
C MET A 73 2.37 12.00 9.47
N VAL A 74 1.25 11.50 9.96
CA VAL A 74 -0.03 12.22 9.91
C VAL A 74 -0.08 13.20 11.07
N TRP A 75 -0.19 14.48 10.75
CA TRP A 75 -0.42 15.56 11.70
C TRP A 75 -1.23 16.68 11.01
N PRO A 76 -1.94 17.53 11.78
CA PRO A 76 -2.76 18.60 11.19
C PRO A 76 -1.91 19.62 10.41
N ARG A 77 -1.89 19.50 9.07
CA ARG A 77 -1.11 20.38 8.18
C ARG A 77 -1.54 21.85 8.17
N SER A 78 -2.63 22.19 8.86
CA SER A 78 -3.06 23.58 9.09
C SER A 78 -2.17 24.33 10.08
N GLN A 79 -1.29 23.63 10.79
CA GLN A 79 -0.34 24.20 11.73
C GLN A 79 1.08 24.23 11.12
N PRO A 80 2.01 25.04 11.66
CA PRO A 80 3.43 24.90 11.34
C PRO A 80 3.89 23.47 11.64
N THR A 81 4.83 22.95 10.85
CA THR A 81 5.40 21.62 11.11
C THR A 81 5.95 21.59 12.53
N PRO A 82 5.35 20.77 13.43
CA PRO A 82 5.82 20.68 14.80
C PRO A 82 7.20 20.05 14.83
N ASN A 83 7.88 20.10 15.96
CA ASN A 83 9.10 19.32 16.07
C ASN A 83 8.78 17.84 16.33
N VAL A 84 9.63 16.94 15.86
CA VAL A 84 9.43 15.50 16.08
C VAL A 84 9.34 15.12 17.57
N PHE A 85 10.01 15.85 18.47
CA PHE A 85 9.96 15.59 19.91
C PHE A 85 8.67 16.06 20.58
N GLU A 86 7.86 16.88 19.90
CA GLU A 86 6.53 17.27 20.35
C GLU A 86 5.50 16.17 20.00
N LEU A 87 5.76 15.41 18.94
CA LEU A 87 4.89 14.34 18.45
C LEU A 87 5.27 12.95 18.98
N LEU A 88 6.57 12.71 19.18
CA LEU A 88 7.12 11.40 19.52
C LEU A 88 7.95 11.44 20.80
N HIS A 89 7.80 10.41 21.61
CA HIS A 89 8.69 10.13 22.74
C HIS A 89 9.14 8.66 22.76
N PRO A 90 10.31 8.35 23.35
CA PRO A 90 10.73 6.97 23.56
C PRO A 90 9.67 6.16 24.31
N GLY A 91 9.47 4.92 23.89
CA GLY A 91 8.48 4.00 24.44
C GLY A 91 7.08 4.12 23.85
N GLN A 92 6.78 5.18 23.09
CA GLN A 92 5.49 5.37 22.43
C GLN A 92 5.20 4.25 21.43
N ILE A 93 3.96 3.76 21.44
CA ILE A 93 3.47 2.73 20.52
C ILE A 93 2.75 3.43 19.37
N LEU A 94 3.00 2.98 18.14
CA LEU A 94 2.38 3.52 16.94
C LEU A 94 2.20 2.44 15.87
N THR A 95 1.22 2.64 15.00
CA THR A 95 1.05 1.86 13.79
C THR A 95 1.80 2.51 12.64
N VAL A 96 2.59 1.73 11.91
CA VAL A 96 3.46 2.21 10.85
C VAL A 96 3.39 1.29 9.63
N GLN A 97 3.49 1.86 8.44
CA GLN A 97 3.62 1.13 7.18
C GLN A 97 5.05 1.26 6.65
N VAL A 98 5.59 0.19 6.07
CA VAL A 98 6.88 0.23 5.39
C VAL A 98 6.74 0.85 4.00
N MET A 99 7.43 1.97 3.81
CA MET A 99 7.49 2.69 2.54
C MET A 99 8.70 2.28 1.69
N LYS A 100 9.81 1.92 2.35
CA LYS A 100 11.04 1.45 1.69
C LYS A 100 11.66 0.33 2.49
N ASP A 101 12.13 -0.69 1.77
CA ASP A 101 12.86 -1.81 2.33
C ASP A 101 14.18 -1.41 3.02
N MET A 102 14.66 -2.35 3.83
CA MET A 102 15.99 -2.26 4.43
C MET A 102 17.07 -2.30 3.34
N LEU A 103 18.00 -1.34 3.38
CA LEU A 103 19.11 -1.27 2.43
C LEU A 103 20.45 -1.32 3.16
N GLY A 104 21.14 -2.45 3.01
CA GLY A 104 22.45 -2.68 3.63
C GLY A 104 22.38 -2.53 5.14
N THR A 105 22.98 -1.46 5.67
CA THR A 105 22.96 -1.17 7.10
C THR A 105 21.77 -0.35 7.60
N LYS A 106 21.01 0.25 6.68
CA LYS A 106 19.88 1.13 6.99
C LYS A 106 18.61 0.30 7.22
N GLY A 107 17.89 0.61 8.29
CA GLY A 107 16.56 0.07 8.54
C GLY A 107 15.54 0.53 7.50
N ALA A 108 14.36 -0.08 7.52
CA ALA A 108 13.25 0.28 6.64
C ALA A 108 12.79 1.73 6.88
N ARG A 109 12.26 2.40 5.86
CA ARG A 109 11.59 3.70 6.01
C ARG A 109 10.11 3.49 6.28
N LEU A 110 9.57 4.21 7.25
CA LEU A 110 8.20 4.07 7.72
C LEU A 110 7.36 5.32 7.41
N SER A 111 6.05 5.13 7.38
CA SER A 111 5.02 6.16 7.39
C SER A 111 3.97 5.83 8.44
N THR A 112 3.38 6.82 9.10
CA THR A 112 2.13 6.63 9.87
C THR A 112 0.89 6.95 9.03
N ASP A 113 1.08 7.55 7.86
CA ASP A 113 0.03 7.73 6.86
C ASP A 113 -0.10 6.42 6.08
N LEU A 114 -1.07 5.60 6.47
CA LEU A 114 -1.28 4.27 5.91
C LEU A 114 -1.94 4.38 4.54
N SER A 115 -1.57 3.49 3.63
CA SER A 115 -2.14 3.38 2.29
C SER A 115 -2.45 1.92 2.00
N ILE A 116 -3.70 1.61 1.62
CA ILE A 116 -4.15 0.25 1.39
C ILE A 116 -4.67 0.16 -0.05
N PRO A 117 -3.87 -0.36 -0.98
CA PRO A 117 -4.27 -0.47 -2.38
C PRO A 117 -5.15 -1.70 -2.62
N SER A 118 -6.22 -1.50 -3.36
CA SER A 118 -6.98 -2.52 -4.06
C SER A 118 -6.74 -2.42 -5.57
N ARG A 119 -7.56 -3.04 -6.42
CA ARG A 119 -7.34 -3.04 -7.87
C ARG A 119 -7.55 -1.64 -8.47
N TYR A 120 -8.67 -1.02 -8.14
CA TYR A 120 -9.10 0.25 -8.73
C TYR A 120 -8.84 1.44 -7.79
N LEU A 121 -8.74 1.19 -6.49
CA LEU A 121 -8.70 2.22 -5.48
C LEU A 121 -7.50 2.09 -4.54
N VAL A 122 -7.21 3.17 -3.82
CA VAL A 122 -6.30 3.16 -2.66
C VAL A 122 -7.00 3.87 -1.51
N LEU A 123 -7.18 3.17 -0.40
CA LEU A 123 -7.72 3.73 0.83
C LEU A 123 -6.60 4.37 1.67
N MET A 124 -6.83 5.61 2.08
CA MET A 124 -5.96 6.38 2.96
C MET A 124 -6.79 6.79 4.20
N PRO A 125 -6.82 5.97 5.27
CA PRO A 125 -7.84 6.04 6.33
C PRO A 125 -7.81 7.32 7.17
N TYR A 126 -6.72 8.08 7.14
CA TYR A 126 -6.55 9.29 7.96
C TYR A 126 -6.68 10.61 7.20
N GLY A 127 -6.89 10.57 5.89
CA GLY A 127 -7.15 11.77 5.07
C GLY A 127 -8.64 12.12 5.00
N ASN A 128 -9.00 13.19 4.27
CA ASN A 128 -10.40 13.55 3.99
C ASN A 128 -10.63 14.15 2.58
N HIS A 129 -10.16 13.50 1.52
CA HIS A 129 -10.35 13.95 0.15
C HIS A 129 -10.46 12.78 -0.83
N ILE A 130 -11.04 13.03 -2.01
CA ILE A 130 -11.05 12.07 -3.12
C ILE A 130 -10.03 12.53 -4.16
N GLY A 131 -9.05 11.68 -4.42
CA GLY A 131 -8.05 11.87 -5.46
C GLY A 131 -8.37 11.02 -6.68
N VAL A 132 -8.11 11.53 -7.87
CA VAL A 132 -8.17 10.75 -9.12
C VAL A 132 -6.82 10.83 -9.82
N SER A 133 -6.28 9.68 -10.23
CA SER A 133 -4.99 9.55 -10.92
C SER A 133 -4.82 10.60 -12.02
N GLN A 134 -3.64 11.21 -12.08
CA GLN A 134 -3.29 12.19 -13.12
C GLN A 134 -3.04 11.55 -14.49
N ARG A 135 -2.94 10.22 -14.55
CA ARG A 135 -2.79 9.48 -15.82
C ARG A 135 -4.11 9.27 -16.55
N ILE A 136 -5.25 9.50 -15.89
CA ILE A 136 -6.56 9.54 -16.55
C ILE A 136 -6.69 10.93 -17.15
N GLU A 137 -6.61 11.05 -18.48
CA GLU A 137 -6.55 12.34 -19.17
C GLU A 137 -7.92 12.98 -19.35
N SER A 138 -8.98 12.16 -19.46
CA SER A 138 -10.35 12.64 -19.65
C SER A 138 -10.92 13.25 -18.38
N GLU A 139 -11.15 14.56 -18.38
CA GLU A 139 -11.75 15.24 -17.22
C GLU A 139 -13.18 14.76 -16.95
N GLU A 140 -13.95 14.44 -18.00
CA GLU A 140 -15.30 13.85 -17.88
C GLU A 140 -15.27 12.54 -17.10
N GLU A 141 -14.27 11.70 -17.36
CA GLU A 141 -14.09 10.42 -16.67
C GLU A 141 -13.66 10.60 -15.21
N ARG A 142 -12.80 11.59 -14.95
CA ARG A 142 -12.38 11.91 -13.58
C ARG A 142 -13.54 12.40 -12.74
N ASP A 143 -14.41 13.22 -13.31
CA ASP A 143 -15.62 13.68 -12.64
C ASP A 143 -16.63 12.55 -12.45
N ARG A 144 -16.81 11.67 -13.44
CA ARG A 144 -17.65 10.47 -13.30
C ARG A 144 -17.18 9.60 -12.12
N LEU A 145 -15.90 9.24 -12.11
CA LEU A 145 -15.31 8.41 -11.05
C LEU A 145 -15.40 9.08 -9.69
N ARG A 146 -15.13 10.40 -9.61
CA ARG A 146 -15.28 11.16 -8.35
C ARG A 146 -16.72 11.09 -7.82
N ASN A 147 -17.72 11.34 -8.68
CA ASN A 147 -19.13 11.30 -8.29
C ASN A 147 -19.56 9.90 -7.79
N ILE A 148 -19.08 8.84 -8.44
CA ILE A 148 -19.33 7.46 -8.01
C ILE A 148 -18.77 7.24 -6.60
N ILE A 149 -17.50 7.60 -6.35
CA ILE A 149 -16.88 7.43 -5.04
C ILE A 149 -17.61 8.26 -3.97
N GLU A 150 -17.99 9.50 -4.27
CA GLU A 150 -18.74 10.37 -3.35
C GLU A 150 -20.08 9.74 -2.94
N SER A 151 -20.83 9.18 -3.89
CA SER A 151 -22.10 8.51 -3.63
C SER A 151 -21.92 7.29 -2.71
N ILE A 152 -20.95 6.41 -3.05
CA ILE A 152 -20.72 5.17 -2.30
C ILE A 152 -20.14 5.47 -0.90
N GLN A 153 -19.26 6.48 -0.77
CA GLN A 153 -18.75 6.91 0.53
C GLN A 153 -19.87 7.44 1.44
N ALA A 154 -20.81 8.21 0.90
CA ALA A 154 -21.95 8.72 1.65
C ALA A 154 -22.88 7.59 2.12
N GLU A 155 -23.07 6.55 1.31
CA GLU A 155 -23.92 5.41 1.65
C GLU A 155 -23.30 4.50 2.73
N HIS A 156 -21.99 4.22 2.64
CA HIS A 156 -21.32 3.23 3.50
C HIS A 156 -20.47 3.83 4.63
N ASN A 157 -20.44 5.17 4.75
CA ASN A 157 -19.72 5.91 5.78
C ASN A 157 -18.25 5.47 5.92
N LEU A 158 -17.58 5.27 4.79
CA LEU A 158 -16.19 4.81 4.76
C LEU A 158 -15.25 5.89 5.27
N PRO A 159 -14.34 5.57 6.21
CA PRO A 159 -13.41 6.56 6.73
C PRO A 159 -12.31 6.84 5.72
N GLY A 160 -11.87 8.10 5.68
CA GLY A 160 -10.62 8.46 5.03
C GLY A 160 -10.75 9.00 3.61
N SER A 161 -9.59 9.17 2.98
CA SER A 161 -9.46 9.53 1.56
C SER A 161 -9.44 8.28 0.69
N VAL A 162 -9.93 8.42 -0.55
CA VAL A 162 -9.84 7.38 -1.57
C VAL A 162 -9.12 7.97 -2.78
N ILE A 163 -8.13 7.25 -3.29
CA ILE A 163 -7.43 7.60 -4.52
C ILE A 163 -7.84 6.61 -5.61
N VAL A 164 -8.43 7.12 -6.69
CA VAL A 164 -8.81 6.34 -7.87
C VAL A 164 -7.56 6.10 -8.74
N ARG A 165 -7.26 4.83 -9.00
CA ARG A 165 -6.10 4.38 -9.79
C ARG A 165 -6.42 4.45 -11.29
N THR A 166 -5.39 4.44 -12.13
CA THR A 166 -5.54 4.39 -13.59
C THR A 166 -6.33 3.17 -14.06
N ALA A 167 -6.20 2.03 -13.38
CA ALA A 167 -6.96 0.82 -13.69
C ALA A 167 -8.49 0.96 -13.52
N ALA A 168 -8.96 2.03 -12.88
CA ALA A 168 -10.38 2.32 -12.71
C ALA A 168 -11.00 3.04 -13.92
N GLU A 169 -10.20 3.46 -14.90
CA GLU A 169 -10.69 4.14 -16.10
C GLU A 169 -11.63 3.24 -16.89
N GLY A 170 -12.83 3.73 -17.19
CA GLY A 170 -13.87 2.98 -17.90
C GLY A 170 -14.62 1.93 -17.05
N VAL A 171 -14.19 1.71 -15.80
CA VAL A 171 -14.80 0.71 -14.92
C VAL A 171 -16.19 1.14 -14.46
N ASP A 172 -17.11 0.19 -14.37
CA ASP A 172 -18.48 0.46 -13.98
C ASP A 172 -18.63 0.72 -12.46
N GLU A 173 -19.77 1.28 -12.07
CA GLU A 173 -20.05 1.61 -10.66
C GLU A 173 -20.10 0.37 -9.77
N ALA A 174 -20.56 -0.77 -10.29
CA ALA A 174 -20.73 -2.01 -9.53
C ALA A 174 -19.37 -2.59 -9.13
N GLU A 175 -18.39 -2.61 -10.03
CA GLU A 175 -17.03 -3.05 -9.75
C GLU A 175 -16.32 -2.11 -8.76
N ILE A 176 -16.50 -0.79 -8.91
CA ILE A 176 -15.97 0.19 -7.95
C ILE A 176 -16.57 -0.02 -6.55
N ALA A 177 -17.88 -0.25 -6.46
CA ALA A 177 -18.56 -0.52 -5.19
C ALA A 177 -18.06 -1.81 -4.52
N GLN A 178 -17.79 -2.87 -5.30
CA GLN A 178 -17.18 -4.10 -4.79
C GLN A 178 -15.78 -3.85 -4.22
N ASP A 179 -14.96 -3.07 -4.92
CA ASP A 179 -13.60 -2.73 -4.50
C ASP A 179 -13.61 -1.88 -3.21
N MET A 180 -14.56 -0.94 -3.09
CA MET A 180 -14.79 -0.17 -1.87
C MET A 180 -15.24 -1.05 -0.69
N CYS A 181 -16.14 -2.01 -0.94
CA CYS A 181 -16.57 -2.96 0.09
C CYS A 181 -15.41 -3.84 0.58
N TYR A 182 -14.55 -4.28 -0.33
CA TYR A 182 -13.32 -5.01 0.01
C TYR A 182 -12.40 -4.17 0.90
N LEU A 183 -12.10 -2.94 0.50
CA LEU A 183 -11.24 -2.02 1.27
C LEU A 183 -11.81 -1.73 2.66
N SER A 184 -13.12 -1.57 2.78
CA SER A 184 -13.82 -1.39 4.05
C SER A 184 -13.55 -2.53 5.03
N LYS A 185 -13.82 -3.76 4.58
CA LYS A 185 -13.62 -4.97 5.40
C LYS A 185 -12.15 -5.17 5.78
N LEU A 186 -11.25 -4.91 4.83
CA LEU A 186 -9.81 -4.99 5.09
C LEU A 186 -9.37 -3.96 6.13
N TRP A 187 -9.89 -2.73 6.06
CA TRP A 187 -9.60 -1.71 7.05
C TRP A 187 -10.14 -2.08 8.44
N GLU A 188 -11.36 -2.57 8.55
CA GLU A 188 -11.90 -3.07 9.83
C GLU A 188 -11.04 -4.20 10.41
N TYR A 189 -10.51 -5.09 9.57
CA TYR A 189 -9.59 -6.13 10.00
C TYR A 189 -8.29 -5.54 10.56
N ILE A 190 -7.70 -4.57 9.86
CA ILE A 190 -6.49 -3.87 10.30
C ILE A 190 -6.73 -3.13 11.61
N GLN A 191 -7.84 -2.40 11.75
CA GLN A 191 -8.19 -1.67 12.98
C GLN A 191 -8.31 -2.60 14.19
N ARG A 192 -8.97 -3.75 14.03
CA ARG A 192 -9.05 -4.78 15.10
C ARG A 192 -7.66 -5.25 15.50
N LYS A 193 -6.82 -5.62 14.52
CA LYS A 193 -5.45 -6.07 14.76
C LYS A 193 -4.57 -4.99 15.41
N GLN A 194 -4.74 -3.72 15.08
CA GLN A 194 -3.99 -2.63 15.73
C GLN A 194 -4.17 -2.63 17.25
N VAL A 195 -5.36 -2.97 17.76
CA VAL A 195 -5.64 -3.04 19.19
C VAL A 195 -5.08 -4.33 19.79
N ASP A 196 -5.40 -5.47 19.18
CA ASP A 196 -5.25 -6.79 19.80
C ASP A 196 -3.81 -7.36 19.78
N VAL A 197 -2.97 -6.95 18.84
CA VAL A 197 -1.62 -7.54 18.71
C VAL A 197 -0.64 -6.95 19.73
N ALA A 198 0.30 -7.80 20.16
CA ALA A 198 1.43 -7.40 20.98
C ALA A 198 2.36 -6.42 20.23
N VAL A 199 3.31 -5.82 20.96
CA VAL A 199 4.29 -4.89 20.39
C VAL A 199 5.70 -5.43 20.62
N PRO A 200 6.58 -5.49 19.60
CA PRO A 200 6.29 -5.22 18.18
C PRO A 200 5.62 -6.42 17.48
N SER A 201 4.78 -6.18 16.47
CA SER A 201 4.15 -7.26 15.69
C SER A 201 3.71 -6.79 14.29
N LEU A 202 3.68 -7.73 13.35
CA LEU A 202 3.06 -7.55 12.02
C LEU A 202 1.53 -7.50 12.17
N ILE A 203 0.91 -6.46 11.61
CA ILE A 203 -0.55 -6.29 11.56
C ILE A 203 -1.11 -6.80 10.23
N PHE A 204 -0.46 -6.42 9.13
CA PHE A 204 -0.89 -6.74 7.78
C PHE A 204 0.33 -6.97 6.90
N GLU A 205 0.32 -8.08 6.16
CA GLU A 205 1.31 -8.43 5.15
C GLU A 205 0.74 -8.09 3.77
N GLU A 206 1.52 -7.39 2.95
CA GLU A 206 1.17 -7.08 1.56
C GLU A 206 1.18 -8.36 0.71
N LEU A 207 0.45 -8.33 -0.40
CA LEU A 207 0.33 -9.45 -1.32
C LEU A 207 1.70 -9.92 -1.85
N PRO A 208 1.94 -11.25 -1.91
CA PRO A 208 3.11 -11.81 -2.57
C PRO A 208 3.18 -11.39 -4.04
N LEU A 209 4.38 -11.42 -4.62
CA LEU A 209 4.62 -10.91 -5.97
C LEU A 209 3.57 -11.30 -7.04
N PRO A 210 3.16 -12.56 -7.20
CA PRO A 210 2.17 -12.94 -8.21
C PRO A 210 0.85 -12.17 -8.10
N GLN A 211 0.30 -12.12 -6.89
CA GLN A 211 -0.99 -11.51 -6.60
C GLN A 211 -0.91 -9.99 -6.71
N ARG A 212 0.20 -9.41 -6.25
CA ARG A 212 0.50 -7.98 -6.39
C ARG A 212 0.62 -7.56 -7.85
N ILE A 213 1.30 -8.34 -8.69
CA ILE A 213 1.39 -8.04 -10.13
C ILE A 213 0.02 -8.17 -10.80
N ILE A 214 -0.78 -9.18 -10.48
CA ILE A 214 -2.14 -9.29 -11.01
C ILE A 214 -3.00 -8.09 -10.59
N ARG A 215 -2.91 -7.64 -9.34
CA ARG A 215 -3.61 -6.45 -8.86
C ARG A 215 -3.17 -5.19 -9.59
N ASP A 216 -1.86 -5.04 -9.82
CA ASP A 216 -1.27 -3.75 -10.22
C ASP A 216 -1.09 -3.60 -11.74
N LEU A 217 -0.87 -4.68 -12.48
CA LEU A 217 -0.58 -4.66 -13.93
C LEU A 217 -1.66 -5.30 -14.80
N ALA A 218 -2.44 -6.27 -14.30
CA ALA A 218 -3.41 -6.95 -15.16
C ALA A 218 -4.56 -6.00 -15.53
N SER A 219 -4.75 -5.78 -16.83
CA SER A 219 -5.73 -4.87 -17.42
C SER A 219 -6.67 -5.63 -18.38
N GLU A 220 -7.59 -4.93 -19.04
CA GLU A 220 -8.37 -5.50 -20.13
C GLU A 220 -7.51 -5.90 -21.35
N GLU A 221 -6.31 -5.32 -21.49
CA GLU A 221 -5.36 -5.65 -22.57
C GLU A 221 -4.57 -6.95 -22.30
N THR A 222 -4.59 -7.43 -21.06
CA THR A 222 -3.97 -8.69 -20.67
C THR A 222 -4.75 -9.88 -21.23
N ALA A 223 -4.27 -10.41 -22.34
CA ALA A 223 -4.92 -11.51 -23.05
C ALA A 223 -4.86 -12.82 -22.26
N LYS A 224 -3.72 -13.11 -21.62
CA LYS A 224 -3.48 -14.37 -20.90
C LYS A 224 -2.51 -14.20 -19.74
N ILE A 225 -2.75 -14.98 -18.70
CA ILE A 225 -1.85 -15.15 -17.56
C ILE A 225 -1.45 -16.63 -17.51
N TYR A 226 -0.17 -16.92 -17.71
CA TYR A 226 0.36 -18.26 -17.64
C TYR A 226 1.06 -18.45 -16.30
N VAL A 227 0.69 -19.50 -15.59
CA VAL A 227 1.27 -19.87 -14.30
C VAL A 227 1.78 -21.30 -14.41
N ASP A 228 3.04 -21.54 -14.06
CA ASP A 228 3.67 -22.86 -14.17
C ASP A 228 3.62 -23.69 -12.88
N SER A 229 3.00 -23.17 -11.83
CA SER A 229 2.78 -23.84 -10.56
C SER A 229 1.30 -23.98 -10.24
N ARG A 230 0.93 -25.09 -9.61
CA ARG A 230 -0.44 -25.37 -9.12
C ARG A 230 -0.70 -24.84 -7.71
N GLU A 231 0.34 -24.30 -7.05
CA GLU A 231 0.24 -23.77 -5.69
C GLU A 231 -0.25 -22.31 -5.66
N ILE A 232 -0.32 -21.67 -6.83
CA ILE A 232 -0.96 -20.37 -7.07
C ILE A 232 -2.28 -20.61 -7.78
#